data_AF-A0A357YHV7-F1
#
_entry.id   AF-A0A357YHV7-F1
#
_cell.length_a   1.000
_cell.length_b   1.000
_cell.length_c   1.000
_cell.angle_alpha   90.00
_cell.angle_beta   90.00
_cell.angle_gamma   90.00
#
_symmetry.space_group_name_H-M   'P 1'
#
loop_
_entity.id
_entity.type
_entity.pdbx_description
1 polymer ?
#
loop_
_entity_poly.entity_id
_entity_poly.type
_entity_poly.pdbx_seq_one_letter_code
_entity_poly.pdbx_strand_id
1 'polypeptide(L)' 'MNIEHILQEAIISAIKKLYNADVEESQITLQTTKKEFKGHYTLVTFPLLKISRKKPEETAEEIG' A
#
# COMPACT_ATOMS: atom_id res chain seq x y z
N MET A 1 -7.43 -12.23 14.69
CA MET A 1 -7.48 -11.59 13.35
C MET A 1 -6.64 -10.33 13.42
N ASN A 2 -5.53 -10.26 12.68
CA ASN A 2 -4.69 -9.07 12.60
C ASN A 2 -5.18 -8.22 11.42
N ILE A 3 -5.77 -7.06 11.70
CA ILE A 3 -6.27 -6.14 10.67
C ILE A 3 -5.16 -5.73 9.69
N GLU A 4 -3.92 -5.64 10.17
CA GLU A 4 -2.73 -5.35 9.36
C GLU A 4 -2.52 -6.39 8.25
N HIS A 5 -2.64 -7.68 8.57
CA HIS A 5 -2.49 -8.75 7.58
C HIS A 5 -3.57 -8.68 6.50
N ILE A 6 -4.83 -8.43 6.90
CA ILE A 6 -5.94 -8.28 5.95
C ILE A 6 -5.68 -7.09 5.01
N LEU A 7 -5.18 -5.98 5.54
CA LEU A 7 -4.82 -4.81 4.75
C LEU A 7 -3.65 -5.13 3.81
N GLN A 8 -2.61 -5.82 4.28
CA GLN A 8 -1.47 -6.22 3.46
C GLN A 8 -1.90 -7.11 2.29
N GLU A 9 -2.71 -8.13 2.54
CA GLU A 9 -3.24 -9.01 1.48
C GLU A 9 -4.07 -8.24 0.45
N ALA A 10 -4.93 -7.31 0.91
CA ALA A 10 -5.72 -6.46 0.02
C ALA A 10 -4.83 -5.57 -0.86
N ILE A 11 -3.77 -4.99 -0.30
CA ILE A 11 -2.82 -4.14 -1.03
C ILE A 11 -2.01 -4.96 -2.04
N ILE A 12 -1.53 -6.15 -1.67
CA ILE A 12 -0.84 -7.08 -2.58
C ILE A 12 -1.75 -7.43 -3.77
N SER A 13 -3.01 -7.74 -3.49
CA SER A 13 -4.00 -8.03 -4.54
C SER A 13 -4.23 -6.83 -5.47
N ALA A 14 -4.33 -5.62 -4.90
CA ALA A 14 -4.47 -4.39 -5.68
C ALA A 14 -3.26 -4.14 -6.58
N ILE A 15 -2.04 -4.24 -6.05
CA ILE A 15 -0.79 -4.07 -6.80
C ILE A 15 -0.68 -5.10 -7.93
N LYS A 16 -1.01 -6.36 -7.66
CA LYS A 16 -1.03 -7.42 -8.67
C LYS A 16 -2.03 -7.13 -9.78
N LYS A 17 -3.19 -6.58 -9.45
CA LYS A 17 -4.22 -6.24 -10.44
C LYS A 17 -3.87 -4.98 -11.26
N LEU A 18 -3.29 -3.97 -10.62
CA LEU A 18 -2.99 -2.67 -11.24
C LEU A 18 -1.71 -2.71 -12.07
N TYR A 19 -0.68 -3.37 -11.55
CA TYR A 19 0.68 -3.33 -12.10
C TYR A 19 1.17 -4.70 -12.59
N ASN A 20 0.36 -5.75 -12.47
CA ASN A 20 0.69 -7.11 -12.88
C ASN A 20 2.03 -7.61 -12.31
N ALA A 21 2.30 -7.18 -11.06
CA ALA A 21 3.54 -7.44 -10.34
C ALA A 21 3.24 -8.18 -9.03
N ASP A 22 4.06 -9.17 -8.72
CA ASP A 22 4.04 -9.84 -7.42
C ASP A 22 4.92 -9.06 -6.43
N VAL A 23 4.34 -8.76 -5.27
CA VAL A 23 4.97 -8.04 -4.17
C VAL A 23 4.92 -8.90 -2.93
N GLU A 24 6.02 -8.92 -2.19
CA GLU A 24 6.08 -9.59 -0.90
C GLU A 24 5.47 -8.70 0.20
N GLU A 25 4.91 -9.34 1.23
CA GLU A 25 4.39 -8.65 2.42
C GLU A 25 5.46 -7.74 3.08
N SER A 26 6.73 -8.12 2.97
CA SER A 26 7.88 -7.34 3.45
C SER A 26 8.00 -5.97 2.79
N GLN A 27 7.47 -5.81 1.57
CA GLN A 27 7.44 -4.53 0.85
C GLN A 27 6.25 -3.66 1.24
N ILE A 28 5.23 -4.22 1.91
CA ILE A 28 4.04 -3.50 2.33
C ILE A 28 4.22 -3.03 3.76
N THR A 29 4.64 -1.78 3.92
CA THR A 29 4.75 -1.14 5.23
C THR A 29 3.49 -0.33 5.53
N LEU A 30 2.79 -0.72 6.59
CA LEU A 30 1.70 0.03 7.19
C LEU A 30 2.21 0.74 8.45
N GLN A 31 1.84 2.00 8.61
CA GLN A 31 2.15 2.79 9.80
C GLN A 31 0.86 3.28 10.46
N THR A 32 0.85 3.46 11.77
CA THR A 32 -0.27 4.10 12.45
C THR A 32 -0.42 5.54 11.96
N THR A 33 -1.62 5.90 11.54
CA THR A 33 -1.91 7.26 11.06
C THR A 33 -1.70 8.27 12.19
N LYS A 34 -0.97 9.35 11.92
CA LYS A 34 -0.81 10.43 12.92
C LYS A 34 -2.17 11.06 13.19
N LYS A 35 -2.39 11.55 14.41
CA LYS A 35 -3.66 12.18 14.84
C LYS A 35 -4.15 13.32 13.93
N GLU A 36 -3.25 13.93 13.16
CA GLU A 36 -3.55 15.02 12.22
C GLU A 36 -4.17 14.53 10.90
N PHE A 37 -4.13 13.23 10.61
CA PHE A 37 -4.66 12.64 9.39
C PHE A 37 -5.84 11.70 9.69
N LYS A 38 -6.75 11.57 8.72
CA LYS A 38 -7.93 10.71 8.83
C LYS A 38 -7.55 9.28 8.45
N GLY A 39 -7.72 8.33 9.37
CA GLY A 39 -7.47 6.91 9.12
C GLY A 39 -6.94 6.19 10.35
N HIS A 40 -6.86 4.86 10.26
CA HIS A 40 -6.22 4.02 11.28
C HIS A 40 -4.77 3.70 10.90
N TYR A 41 -4.56 3.40 9.62
CA TYR A 41 -3.27 3.03 9.05
C TYR A 41 -2.98 3.85 7.80
N THR A 42 -1.69 4.10 7.58
CA THR A 42 -1.13 4.79 6.42
C THR A 42 -0.18 3.85 5.68
N LEU A 43 -0.43 3.66 4.38
CA LEU A 43 0.43 2.88 3.49
C LEU A 43 1.63 3.71 3.04
N VAL A 44 2.83 3.14 3.15
CA VAL A 44 4.03 3.74 2.58
C VAL A 44 4.16 3.34 1.11
N THR A 45 3.96 4.30 0.19
CA THR A 45 4.02 4.03 -1.26
C THR A 45 5.42 4.05 -1.85
N PHE A 46 6.43 4.53 -1.10
CA PHE A 46 7.81 4.67 -1.59
C PHE A 46 8.43 3.35 -2.13
N PRO A 47 8.30 2.20 -1.45
CA PRO A 47 8.76 0.91 -1.98
C PRO A 47 8.05 0.50 -3.29
N LEU A 48 6.82 1.00 -3.49
CA LEU A 48 5.93 0.63 -4.58
C LEU A 48 6.18 1.47 -5.85
N LEU A 49 6.87 2.60 -5.75
CA LEU A 49 7.14 3.50 -6.89
C LEU A 49 7.91 2.81 -8.02
N LYS A 50 8.78 1.85 -7.67
CA LYS A 50 9.53 1.05 -8.66
C LYS A 50 8.61 0.16 -9.52
N ILE A 51 7.48 -0.24 -8.93
CA ILE A 51 6.48 -1.11 -9.55
C ILE A 51 5.47 -0.27 -10.31
N SER A 52 4.90 0.75 -9.66
CA SER A 52 3.92 1.63 -10.27
C SER A 52 4.51 2.49 -11.39
N ARG A 53 5.81 2.81 -11.32
CA ARG A 53 6.52 3.75 -12.19
C ARG A 53 5.84 5.13 -12.26
N LYS A 54 5.13 5.49 -11.19
CA LYS A 54 4.34 6.71 -11.05
C LYS A 54 4.77 7.50 -9.83
N LYS A 55 4.21 8.70 -9.66
CA LYS A 55 4.44 9.50 -8.46
C LYS A 55 3.78 8.85 -7.24
N PRO A 56 4.25 9.17 -6.02
CA PRO A 56 3.68 8.63 -4.78
C PRO A 56 2.18 8.87 -4.63
N GLU A 57 1.71 10.05 -5.02
CA GLU A 57 0.30 10.44 -4.95
C GLU A 57 -0.56 9.61 -5.90
N GLU A 58 -0.15 9.49 -7.16
CA GLU A 58 -0.83 8.65 -8.17
C GLU A 58 -0.86 7.18 -7.76
N THR A 59 0.26 6.68 -7.20
CA THR A 59 0.35 5.29 -6.73
C THR A 59 -0.59 5.04 -5.55
N ALA A 60 -0.71 6.01 -4.64
CA ALA A 60 -1.65 5.93 -3.53
C ALA A 60 -3.09 5.92 -4.03
N GLU A 61 -3.43 6.83 -4.95
CA GLU A 61 -4.79 6.95 -5.51
C GLU A 61 -5.22 5.71 -6.30
N GLU A 62 -4.30 5.08 -7.03
CA GLU A 62 -4.63 3.83 -7.74
C GLU A 62 -4.86 2.65 -6.80
N ILE A 63 -4.09 2.55 -5.71
CA ILE A 63 -4.20 1.47 -4.74
C ILE A 63 -5.45 1.64 -3.86
N GLY A 64 -5.82 2.87 -3.50
CA GLY A 64 -7.04 3.21 -2.75
C GLY A 64 -6.86 4.22 -1.64
#